data_AF-A0A9D4BT21-F1
#
_entry.id   AF-A0A9D4BT21-F1
#
_cell.length_a   1.000
_cell.length_b   1.000
_cell.length_c   1.000
_cell.angle_alpha   90.00
_cell.angle_beta   90.00
_cell.angle_gamma   90.00
#
_symmetry.space_group_name_H-M   'P 1'
#
loop_
_entity.id
_entity.type
_entity.pdbx_description
1 polymer ?
#
loop_
_entity_poly.entity_id
_entity_poly.type
_entity_poly.pdbx_seq_one_letter_code
_entity_poly.pdbx_strand_id
1 'polypeptide(L)'
;MDGTLISTLISNQLQGPWGVHVTPAGQVLVCGFQCHSVIQVDREGRNKMATLLSQIKGRSRSAAVCANKNIDQIMVGLENNNNIIFVGVTMSGLRVL
;
A
#
# COMPACT_ATOMS: atom_id res chain seq x y z
N MET A 1 2.56 -18.31 -16.60
CA MET A 1 3.68 -18.24 -15.63
C MET A 1 3.47 -19.31 -14.59
N ASP A 2 4.55 -19.88 -14.07
CA ASP A 2 4.62 -21.13 -13.29
C ASP A 2 4.84 -20.93 -11.78
N GLY A 3 4.66 -19.71 -11.26
CA GLY A 3 4.87 -19.41 -9.84
C GLY A 3 6.33 -19.15 -9.46
N THR A 4 7.23 -18.95 -10.43
CA THR A 4 8.62 -18.52 -10.18
C THR A 4 8.67 -17.21 -9.38
N LEU A 5 9.50 -17.15 -8.33
CA LEU A 5 9.78 -15.92 -7.59
C LEU A 5 10.47 -14.90 -8.50
N ILE A 6 9.86 -13.72 -8.65
CA ILE A 6 10.38 -12.65 -9.52
C ILE A 6 11.21 -11.63 -8.73
N SER A 7 10.73 -11.23 -7.56
CA SER A 7 11.37 -10.18 -6.74
C SER A 7 10.97 -10.28 -5.27
N THR A 8 11.82 -9.74 -4.40
CA THR A 8 11.56 -9.57 -2.97
C THR A 8 11.76 -8.10 -2.62
N LEU A 9 10.73 -7.47 -2.08
CA LEU A 9 10.83 -6.10 -1.55
C LEU A 9 11.24 -6.14 -0.08
N ILE A 10 12.28 -5.38 0.27
CA ILE A 10 12.70 -5.17 1.66
C ILE A 10 12.54 -3.68 1.98
N SER A 11 11.78 -3.36 3.02
CA SER A 11 11.60 -1.99 3.51
C SER A 11 11.41 -1.98 5.01
N ASN A 12 11.97 -0.98 5.69
CA ASN A 12 11.74 -0.74 7.12
C ASN A 12 10.27 -0.38 7.45
N GLN A 13 9.43 -0.13 6.44
CA GLN A 13 8.00 0.13 6.55
C GLN A 13 7.13 -1.09 6.18
N LEU A 14 7.73 -2.28 6.06
CA LEU A 14 7.06 -3.56 5.79
C LEU A 14 7.29 -4.60 6.90
N GLN A 15 7.13 -4.20 8.16
CA GLN A 15 7.10 -5.17 9.25
C GLN A 15 5.70 -5.80 9.33
N GLY A 16 5.63 -7.12 9.16
CA GLY A 16 4.37 -7.88 9.05
C GLY A 16 3.51 -7.43 7.87
N PRO A 17 3.94 -7.59 6.60
CA PRO A 17 3.07 -7.26 5.48
C PRO A 17 1.81 -8.13 5.51
N TRP A 18 0.63 -7.53 5.42
CA TRP A 18 -0.65 -8.25 5.53
C TRP A 18 -1.54 -8.04 4.31
N GLY A 19 -2.00 -6.80 4.10
CA GLY A 19 -2.83 -6.44 2.95
C GLY A 19 -1.99 -6.04 1.74
N VAL A 20 -2.35 -6.53 0.56
CA VAL A 20 -1.75 -6.14 -0.72
C VAL A 20 -2.83 -5.81 -1.75
N HIS A 21 -2.56 -4.87 -2.66
CA HIS A 21 -3.46 -4.54 -3.76
C HIS A 21 -2.70 -4.03 -4.97
N VAL A 22 -3.02 -4.52 -6.17
CA VAL A 22 -2.47 -4.01 -7.42
C VAL A 22 -3.41 -2.94 -7.98
N THR A 23 -2.89 -1.75 -8.24
CA THR A 23 -3.65 -0.65 -8.81
C THR A 23 -3.93 -0.91 -10.30
N PRO A 24 -4.94 -0.26 -10.92
CA PRO A 24 -5.16 -0.36 -12.37
C PRO A 24 -3.95 0.07 -13.24
N ALA A 25 -3.07 0.91 -12.70
CA ALA A 25 -1.84 1.34 -13.35
C ALA A 25 -0.64 0.38 -13.10
N GLY A 26 -0.87 -0.71 -12.37
CA GLY A 26 0.11 -1.77 -12.13
C GLY A 26 0.99 -1.59 -10.91
N GLN A 27 0.92 -0.46 -10.19
CA GLN A 27 1.67 -0.30 -8.93
C GLN A 27 1.08 -1.21 -7.85
N VAL A 28 1.89 -1.58 -6.87
CA VAL A 28 1.44 -2.42 -5.75
C VAL A 28 1.33 -1.57 -4.48
N LEU A 29 0.20 -1.66 -3.79
CA LEU A 29 0.01 -1.11 -2.46
C LEU A 29 0.22 -2.23 -1.45
N VAL A 30 0.97 -1.94 -0.38
CA VAL A 30 1.26 -2.92 0.67
C VAL A 30 1.07 -2.28 2.04
N CYS A 31 0.33 -2.96 2.91
CA CYS A 31 0.16 -2.60 4.30
C CYS A 31 1.35 -3.11 5.12
N GLY A 32 2.07 -2.21 5.79
CA GLY A 32 3.00 -2.55 6.86
C GLY A 32 2.24 -2.60 8.18
N PHE A 33 1.75 -3.78 8.57
CA PHE A 33 0.86 -3.95 9.72
C PHE A 33 1.48 -3.44 11.03
N GLN A 34 2.72 -3.83 11.30
CA GLN A 34 3.45 -3.42 12.52
C GLN A 34 4.09 -2.04 12.38
N CYS A 35 4.19 -1.51 11.16
CA CYS A 35 4.71 -0.17 10.88
C CYS A 35 3.62 0.91 10.81
N HIS A 36 2.34 0.52 10.92
CA HIS A 36 1.20 1.43 10.81
C HIS A 36 1.23 2.26 9.51
N SER A 37 1.61 1.61 8.41
CA SER A 37 1.86 2.27 7.14
C SER A 37 1.19 1.58 5.96
N VAL A 38 1.00 2.36 4.90
CA VAL A 38 0.71 1.86 3.56
C VAL A 38 1.74 2.46 2.63
N ILE A 39 2.45 1.60 1.90
CA ILE A 39 3.45 2.02 0.93
C ILE A 39 2.97 1.69 -0.48
N GLN A 40 3.42 2.49 -1.44
CA GLN A 40 3.30 2.20 -2.86
C GLN A 40 4.64 1.68 -3.36
N VAL A 41 4.56 0.65 -4.20
CA VAL A 41 5.67 -0.09 -4.77
C VAL A 41 5.50 -0.07 -6.29
N ASP A 42 6.61 -0.07 -7.01
CA ASP A 42 6.58 -0.16 -8.46
C ASP A 42 5.90 -1.46 -8.94
N ARG A 43 5.54 -1.46 -10.22
CA ARG A 43 4.84 -2.60 -10.84
C ARG A 43 5.65 -3.90 -10.87
N GLU A 44 6.95 -3.80 -10.62
CA GLU A 44 7.87 -4.92 -10.62
C GLU A 44 8.07 -5.51 -9.21
N GLY A 45 7.47 -4.90 -8.19
CA GLY A 45 7.65 -5.28 -6.79
C GLY A 45 9.06 -5.05 -6.26
N ARG A 46 9.86 -4.18 -6.90
CA ARG A 46 11.29 -4.02 -6.61
C ARG A 46 11.59 -2.79 -5.77
N ASN A 47 10.93 -1.67 -6.06
CA ASN A 47 11.22 -0.40 -5.40
C ASN A 47 9.99 0.18 -4.72
N LYS A 48 10.18 0.65 -3.48
CA LYS A 48 9.22 1.53 -2.83
C LYS A 48 9.22 2.87 -3.56
N MET A 49 8.04 3.28 -4.04
CA MET A 49 7.84 4.57 -4.70
C MET A 49 7.46 5.66 -3.71
N ALA A 50 6.54 5.36 -2.80
CA ALA A 50 5.99 6.34 -1.87
C ALA A 50 5.53 5.70 -0.56
N THR A 51 5.46 6.51 0.48
CA THR A 51 4.67 6.21 1.68
C THR A 51 3.34 6.94 1.54
N LEU A 52 2.25 6.21 1.32
CA LEU A 52 0.92 6.82 1.18
C LEU A 52 0.31 7.14 2.55
N LEU A 53 0.62 6.30 3.53
CA LEU A 53 0.24 6.49 4.93
C LEU A 53 1.41 6.12 5.84
N SER A 54 1.66 6.97 6.82
CA SER A 54 2.54 6.69 7.95
C SER A 54 1.85 7.13 9.24
N GLN A 55 2.19 6.45 10.34
CA GLN A 55 1.74 6.84 11.68
C GLN A 55 0.22 7.08 11.74
N ILE A 56 -0.55 6.13 11.17
CA ILE A 56 -2.02 6.19 11.19
C ILE A 56 -2.47 6.49 12.63
N LYS A 57 -3.23 7.58 12.80
CA LYS A 57 -3.55 8.18 14.10
C LYS A 57 -4.01 7.11 15.10
N GLY A 58 -3.34 7.05 16.25
CA GLY A 58 -3.59 6.03 17.27
C GLY A 58 -2.78 4.75 17.12
N ARG A 59 -1.78 4.71 16.23
CA ARG A 59 -0.94 3.51 15.96
C ARG A 59 -1.78 2.30 15.56
N SER A 60 -2.74 2.54 14.68
CA SER A 60 -3.62 1.52 14.15
C SER A 60 -2.89 0.68 13.10
N ARG A 61 -3.09 -0.62 13.14
CA ARG A 61 -2.40 -1.53 12.23
C ARG A 61 -3.18 -1.66 10.92
N SER A 62 -2.53 -1.35 9.81
CA SER A 62 -3.10 -1.50 8.47
C SER A 62 -3.14 -2.98 8.10
N ALA A 63 -4.34 -3.53 7.91
CA ALA A 63 -4.54 -4.96 7.65
C ALA A 63 -4.97 -5.23 6.20
N ALA A 64 -5.72 -4.30 5.59
CA ALA A 64 -6.21 -4.41 4.23
C ALA A 64 -6.09 -3.07 3.51
N VAL A 65 -5.88 -3.10 2.18
CA VAL A 65 -5.87 -1.89 1.33
C VAL A 65 -6.53 -2.19 0.00
N CYS A 66 -7.24 -1.21 -0.56
CA CYS A 66 -7.61 -1.18 -1.97
C CYS A 66 -7.63 0.25 -2.51
N ALA A 67 -7.58 0.41 -3.82
CA ALA A 67 -7.58 1.71 -4.49
C ALA A 67 -8.85 1.93 -5.32
N ASN A 68 -9.39 3.15 -5.27
CA ASN A 68 -10.40 3.64 -6.19
C ASN A 68 -9.80 4.78 -7.03
N LYS A 69 -9.39 4.44 -8.26
CA LYS A 69 -8.72 5.39 -9.16
C LYS A 69 -9.67 6.46 -9.71
N ASN A 70 -10.97 6.20 -9.78
CA ASN A 70 -11.96 7.14 -10.33
C ASN A 70 -12.06 8.42 -9.50
N ILE A 71 -11.72 8.34 -8.21
CA ILE A 71 -11.78 9.44 -7.26
C ILE A 71 -10.45 9.63 -6.51
N ASP A 72 -9.35 9.08 -7.04
CA ASP A 72 -8.00 9.22 -6.47
C ASP A 72 -7.98 8.95 -4.95
N GLN A 73 -8.42 7.76 -4.55
CA GLN A 73 -8.59 7.37 -3.14
C GLN A 73 -8.05 5.97 -2.86
N ILE A 74 -7.54 5.76 -1.64
CA ILE A 74 -7.33 4.42 -1.07
C ILE A 74 -8.24 4.21 0.14
N MET A 75 -8.66 2.96 0.31
CA MET A 75 -9.40 2.48 1.47
C MET A 75 -8.49 1.55 2.26
N VAL A 76 -8.41 1.74 3.58
CA VAL A 76 -7.52 0.97 4.45
C VAL A 76 -8.30 0.45 5.63
N GLY A 77 -8.34 -0.87 5.79
CA GLY A 77 -8.90 -1.53 6.96
C GLY A 77 -7.90 -1.52 8.12
N LEU A 78 -8.34 -1.08 9.30
CA LEU A 78 -7.52 -0.95 10.50
C LEU A 78 -7.98 -1.93 11.57
N GLU A 79 -7.12 -2.89 11.95
CA GLU A 79 -7.45 -3.97 12.89
C GLU A 79 -7.82 -3.44 14.29
N ASN A 80 -6.94 -2.66 14.92
CA ASN A 80 -7.14 -2.19 16.30
C ASN A 80 -8.14 -1.04 16.47
N ASN A 81 -8.65 -0.47 15.37
CA ASN A 81 -9.57 0.66 15.43
C ASN A 81 -10.99 0.30 14.96
N ASN A 82 -11.24 -0.95 14.57
CA ASN A 82 -12.54 -1.43 14.08
C ASN A 82 -13.15 -0.52 13.00
N ASN A 83 -12.32 0.11 12.16
CA ASN A 83 -12.77 1.07 11.15
C ASN A 83 -12.02 0.92 9.83
N ILE A 84 -12.63 1.47 8.78
CA ILE A 84 -12.02 1.65 7.47
C ILE A 84 -11.80 3.16 7.30
N ILE A 85 -10.59 3.54 6.94
CA ILE A 85 -10.29 4.93 6.58
C ILE A 85 -10.23 5.08 5.06
N PHE A 86 -10.70 6.23 4.59
CA PHE A 86 -10.72 6.62 3.19
C PHE A 86 -9.76 7.80 3.03
N VAL A 87 -8.76 7.67 2.18
CA VAL A 87 -7.66 8.62 2.08
C VAL A 87 -7.52 9.06 0.64
N GLY A 88 -7.68 10.36 0.39
CA GLY A 88 -7.39 10.95 -0.91
C GLY A 88 -5.89 10.87 -1.19
N VAL A 89 -5.53 10.29 -2.34
CA VAL A 89 -4.15 10.15 -2.80
C VAL A 89 -4.07 10.45 -4.28
N THR A 90 -3.16 11.33 -4.68
CA THR A 90 -2.92 11.62 -6.10
C THR A 90 -2.28 10.41 -6.78
N MET A 91 -3.11 9.47 -7.27
CA MET A 91 -2.63 8.29 -8.00
C MET A 91 -2.20 8.65 -9.43
N SER A 92 -2.35 9.92 -9.84
CA SER A 92 -1.96 10.47 -11.14
C SER A 92 -0.50 10.97 -11.18
N GLY A 93 0.26 10.85 -10.08
CA GLY A 93 1.63 11.36 -9.95
C GLY A 93 2.76 10.54 -10.58
N LEU A 94 2.50 9.37 -11.17
CA LEU A 94 3.51 8.64 -11.94
C LEU A 94 3.54 9.18 -13.39
N ARG A 95 4.25 10.28 -13.61
CA ARG A 95 4.62 10.66 -14.98
C ARG A 95 5.65 9.66 -15.49
N VAL A 96 5.28 8.95 -16.56
CA VAL A 96 6.24 8.34 -17.48
C VAL A 96 7.07 9.49 -18.04
N LEU A 97 8.38 9.50 -17.73
CA LEU A 97 9.37 10.10 -18.61
C LEU A 97 9.76 9.04 -19.64
#